data_AF-A0A2I0HTZ4-F1
#
_entry.id   AF-A0A2I0HTZ4-F1
#
_cell.length_a   1.000
_cell.length_b   1.000
_cell.length_c   1.000
_cell.angle_alpha   90.00
_cell.angle_beta   90.00
_cell.angle_gamma   90.00
#
_symmetry.space_group_name_H-M   'P 1'
#
loop_
_entity.id
_entity.type
_entity.pdbx_description
1 polymer ?
#
loop_
_entity_poly.entity_id
_entity_poly.type
_entity_poly.pdbx_seq_one_letter_code
_entity_poly.pdbx_strand_id
1 'polypeptide(L)'
;MWSHLERQAGGKVKGMGEKQIEVDKRILRTQIGVLKKELESVRKHRKQYRNRRTSVPVPVVSLVGYTNAGKSTLLNHLTGADVLAEDKLFATLDPTTRRVQMKNGREFLLTDTVGFIQKLPTMLVAAFRATLEEISESSLLVHVVDISHPLAEQQIDAVDKVLSELDVSSIPKLKVWNKREDVVCISALTGEGLQEFCEAVQEKLKDSMVWVEALVPFDKGELLSTIHQVGMVEKMEYTENGTLVEAHVPLKFARLLTPMRHLCTS
;
A
#
# COMPACT_ATOMS: atom_id res chain seq x y z
N MET A 1 -10.09 -39.18 7.13
CA MET A 1 -9.47 -40.19 8.01
C MET A 1 -10.46 -40.56 9.12
N TRP A 2 -11.62 -41.15 8.83
CA TRP A 2 -12.66 -41.50 9.83
C TRP A 2 -13.06 -42.99 9.70
N SER A 3 -12.11 -43.90 9.87
CA SER A 3 -12.36 -45.35 9.84
C SER A 3 -12.45 -45.99 11.23
N HIS A 4 -12.27 -45.23 12.31
CA HIS A 4 -12.05 -45.79 13.66
C HIS A 4 -13.28 -45.76 14.59
N LEU A 5 -14.37 -45.07 14.24
CA LEU A 5 -15.54 -44.93 15.13
C LEU A 5 -16.69 -45.92 14.83
N GLU A 6 -16.65 -46.64 13.70
CA GLU A 6 -17.70 -47.62 13.36
C GLU A 6 -17.54 -48.99 14.03
N ARG A 7 -16.39 -49.27 14.68
CA ARG A 7 -16.05 -50.63 15.11
C ARG A 7 -16.20 -50.94 16.60
N GLN A 8 -16.52 -49.98 17.46
CA GLN A 8 -16.48 -50.22 18.91
C GLN A 8 -17.85 -50.46 19.58
N ALA A 9 -18.95 -50.47 18.84
CA ALA A 9 -20.25 -50.85 19.38
C ALA A 9 -21.00 -51.75 18.39
N GLY A 10 -20.97 -53.05 18.66
CA GLY A 10 -21.79 -54.04 17.97
C GLY A 10 -23.27 -53.76 18.24
N GLY A 11 -23.94 -53.09 17.29
CA GLY A 11 -25.36 -52.82 17.34
C GLY A 11 -25.72 -51.80 16.25
N LYS A 12 -26.80 -52.01 15.51
CA LYS A 12 -27.22 -51.16 14.38
C LYS A 12 -27.32 -49.67 14.78
N VAL A 13 -26.28 -48.89 14.50
CA VAL A 13 -26.27 -47.42 14.66
C VAL A 13 -26.55 -46.73 13.32
N LYS A 14 -27.57 -47.19 12.59
CA LYS A 14 -28.00 -46.54 11.35
C LYS A 14 -28.83 -45.30 11.74
N GLY A 15 -28.15 -44.17 11.96
CA GLY A 15 -28.79 -42.88 12.23
C GLY A 15 -28.08 -41.96 13.23
N MET A 16 -27.21 -42.45 14.14
CA MET A 16 -26.43 -41.52 14.99
C MET A 16 -25.33 -40.83 14.20
N GLY A 17 -24.65 -41.52 13.28
CA GLY A 17 -23.62 -40.90 12.43
C GLY A 17 -24.19 -39.76 11.56
N GLU A 18 -25.36 -39.97 10.97
CA GLU A 18 -26.06 -38.93 10.18
C GLU A 18 -26.50 -37.75 11.04
N LYS A 19 -27.06 -38.01 12.24
CA LYS A 19 -27.41 -36.95 13.20
C LYS A 19 -26.18 -36.19 13.70
N GLN A 20 -25.05 -36.86 13.94
CA GLN A 20 -23.80 -36.23 14.37
C GLN A 20 -23.25 -35.32 13.27
N ILE A 21 -23.24 -35.79 12.02
CA ILE A 21 -22.82 -35.00 10.85
C ILE A 21 -23.73 -33.78 10.65
N GLU A 22 -25.03 -33.91 10.90
CA GLU A 22 -25.99 -32.80 10.79
C GLU A 22 -25.78 -31.74 11.88
N VAL A 23 -25.52 -32.17 13.13
CA VAL A 23 -25.18 -31.29 14.24
C VAL A 23 -23.87 -30.56 13.97
N ASP A 24 -22.82 -31.25 13.52
CA ASP A 24 -21.53 -30.64 13.19
C ASP A 24 -21.65 -29.65 12.03
N LYS A 25 -22.41 -29.99 10.98
CA LYS A 25 -22.72 -29.05 9.88
C LYS A 25 -23.43 -27.80 10.39
N ARG A 26 -24.32 -27.93 11.38
CA ARG A 26 -25.02 -26.80 11.98
C ARG A 26 -24.07 -25.93 12.80
N ILE A 27 -23.18 -26.52 13.59
CA ILE A 27 -22.15 -25.81 14.36
C ILE A 27 -21.22 -25.05 13.40
N LEU A 28 -20.71 -25.72 12.36
CA LEU A 28 -19.84 -25.09 11.36
C LEU A 28 -20.54 -23.95 10.61
N ARG A 29 -21.81 -24.09 10.24
CA ARG A 29 -22.59 -22.99 9.62
C ARG A 29 -22.73 -21.79 10.54
N THR A 30 -22.98 -22.03 11.83
CA THR A 30 -23.08 -20.96 12.83
C THR A 30 -21.73 -20.24 12.98
N GLN A 31 -20.63 -20.99 13.09
CA GLN A 31 -19.28 -20.42 13.15
C GLN A 31 -18.94 -19.62 11.89
N ILE A 32 -19.25 -20.14 10.70
CA ILE A 32 -19.09 -19.41 9.43
C ILE A 32 -19.91 -18.11 9.45
N GLY A 33 -21.14 -18.14 9.99
CA GLY A 33 -21.99 -16.95 10.11
C GLY A 33 -21.38 -15.88 11.02
N VAL A 34 -20.80 -16.28 12.15
CA VAL A 34 -20.09 -15.37 13.08
C VAL A 34 -18.85 -14.78 12.41
N LEU A 35 -18.00 -15.63 11.83
CA LEU A 35 -16.77 -15.21 11.14
C LEU A 35 -17.05 -14.26 9.96
N LYS A 36 -18.14 -14.47 9.22
CA LYS A 36 -18.56 -13.54 8.16
C LYS A 36 -18.94 -12.16 8.69
N LYS A 37 -19.66 -12.08 9.82
CA LYS A 37 -20.00 -10.80 10.44
C LYS A 37 -18.77 -10.08 10.98
N GLU A 38 -17.84 -10.81 11.58
CA GLU A 38 -16.55 -10.26 12.02
C GLU A 38 -15.77 -9.70 10.81
N LEU A 39 -15.68 -10.45 9.71
CA LEU A 39 -15.03 -10.00 8.48
C LEU A 39 -15.68 -8.72 7.90
N GLU A 40 -17.01 -8.61 7.92
CA GLU A 40 -17.71 -7.38 7.50
C GLU A 40 -17.37 -6.18 8.39
N SER A 41 -17.26 -6.39 9.70
CA SER A 41 -16.88 -5.33 10.64
C SER A 41 -15.46 -4.82 10.35
N VAL A 42 -14.51 -5.74 10.11
CA VAL A 42 -13.13 -5.41 9.73
C VAL A 42 -13.10 -4.64 8.40
N ARG A 43 -13.86 -5.09 7.40
CA ARG A 43 -14.00 -4.38 6.12
C ARG A 43 -14.54 -2.96 6.29
N LYS A 44 -15.55 -2.78 7.16
CA LYS A 44 -16.15 -1.46 7.44
C LYS A 44 -15.15 -0.52 8.13
N HIS A 45 -14.39 -1.03 9.11
CA HIS A 45 -13.31 -0.28 9.77
C HIS A 45 -12.23 0.13 8.76
N ARG A 46 -11.79 -0.78 7.89
CA ARG A 46 -10.83 -0.48 6.81
C ARG A 46 -11.36 0.59 5.86
N LYS A 47 -12.64 0.51 5.45
CA LYS A 47 -13.27 1.54 4.61
C LYS A 47 -13.31 2.92 5.29
N GLN A 48 -13.55 2.99 6.59
CA GLN A 48 -13.50 4.25 7.34
C GLN A 48 -12.08 4.83 7.44
N TYR A 49 -11.08 3.98 7.70
CA TYR A 49 -9.67 4.39 7.65
C TYR A 49 -9.27 4.89 6.26
N ARG A 50 -9.71 4.20 5.19
CA ARG A 50 -9.55 4.61 3.79
C ARG A 50 -10.18 5.98 3.50
N ASN A 51 -11.40 6.22 3.96
CA ASN A 51 -12.08 7.51 3.78
C ASN A 51 -11.35 8.67 4.47
N ARG A 52 -10.75 8.44 5.65
CA ARG A 52 -9.87 9.44 6.31
C ARG A 52 -8.58 9.71 5.54
N ARG A 53 -8.05 8.74 4.79
CA ARG A 53 -6.90 8.94 3.88
C ARG A 53 -7.31 9.73 2.63
N THR A 54 -8.55 9.56 2.18
CA THR A 54 -9.07 10.21 0.96
C THR A 54 -9.29 11.72 1.15
N SER A 55 -9.42 12.20 2.39
CA SER A 55 -9.63 13.63 2.68
C SER A 55 -8.35 14.47 2.65
N VAL A 56 -7.17 13.84 2.53
CA VAL A 56 -5.88 14.56 2.46
C VAL A 56 -5.24 14.27 1.09
N PRO A 57 -4.87 15.29 0.30
CA PRO A 57 -4.30 15.12 -1.04
C PRO A 57 -2.83 14.67 -1.04
N VAL A 58 -2.37 13.94 -0.02
CA VAL A 58 -0.98 13.48 0.08
C VAL A 58 -0.78 12.23 -0.79
N PRO A 59 0.27 12.18 -1.63
CA PRO A 59 0.56 10.99 -2.44
C PRO A 59 0.84 9.76 -1.57
N VAL A 60 0.35 8.61 -2.00
CA VAL A 60 0.52 7.32 -1.30
C VAL A 60 1.52 6.46 -2.06
N VAL A 61 2.57 6.03 -1.37
CA VAL A 61 3.61 5.13 -1.88
C VAL A 61 3.48 3.79 -1.17
N SER A 62 3.36 2.70 -1.93
CA SER A 62 3.24 1.35 -1.35
C SER A 62 4.48 0.51 -1.62
N LEU A 63 5.05 -0.05 -0.54
CA LEU A 63 6.16 -0.99 -0.62
C LEU A 63 5.64 -2.38 -0.97
N VAL A 64 6.15 -2.98 -2.05
CA VAL A 64 5.82 -4.34 -2.50
C VAL A 64 7.11 -5.14 -2.66
N GLY A 65 7.03 -6.46 -2.54
CA GLY A 65 8.21 -7.32 -2.62
C GLY A 65 8.12 -8.50 -1.67
N TYR A 66 9.01 -9.47 -1.85
CA TYR A 66 9.03 -10.70 -1.08
C TYR A 66 9.16 -10.46 0.43
N THR A 67 8.73 -11.45 1.22
CA THR A 67 9.07 -11.50 2.65
C THR A 67 10.59 -11.42 2.82
N ASN A 68 11.03 -10.74 3.88
CA ASN A 68 12.43 -10.43 4.14
C ASN A 68 13.17 -9.60 3.07
N ALA A 69 12.48 -8.99 2.11
CA ALA A 69 13.12 -8.05 1.17
C ALA A 69 13.59 -6.74 1.83
N GLY A 70 13.21 -6.48 3.09
CA GLY A 70 13.56 -5.26 3.83
C GLY A 70 12.55 -4.11 3.71
N LYS A 71 11.29 -4.40 3.35
CA LYS A 71 10.21 -3.39 3.26
C LYS A 71 9.96 -2.68 4.60
N SER A 72 9.76 -3.45 5.68
CA SER A 72 9.51 -2.89 7.02
C SER A 72 10.72 -2.14 7.55
N THR A 73 11.93 -2.64 7.29
CA THR A 73 13.19 -1.97 7.61
C THR A 73 13.30 -0.61 6.91
N LEU A 74 12.93 -0.55 5.62
CA LEU A 74 12.89 0.68 4.83
C LEU A 74 11.87 1.67 5.38
N LEU A 75 10.67 1.19 5.75
CA LEU A 75 9.65 2.02 6.37
C LEU A 75 10.15 2.62 7.69
N ASN A 76 10.77 1.82 8.56
CA ASN A 76 11.29 2.29 9.84
C ASN A 76 12.37 3.36 9.66
N HIS A 77 13.32 3.14 8.75
CA HIS A 77 14.39 4.10 8.50
C HIS A 77 13.87 5.44 7.97
N LEU A 78 12.88 5.42 7.07
CA LEU A 78 12.31 6.63 6.49
C LEU A 78 11.37 7.39 7.42
N THR A 79 10.82 6.73 8.45
CA THR A 79 9.76 7.30 9.29
C THR A 79 10.13 7.41 10.76
N GLY A 80 11.26 6.83 11.18
CA GLY A 80 11.62 6.64 12.58
C GLY A 80 10.64 5.74 13.35
N ALA A 81 9.80 4.98 12.65
CA ALA A 81 8.84 4.08 13.27
C ALA A 81 9.51 2.82 13.82
N ASP A 82 8.89 2.23 14.83
CA ASP A 82 9.30 0.95 15.43
C ASP A 82 8.36 -0.18 14.96
N VAL A 83 8.28 -0.39 13.64
CA VAL A 83 7.54 -1.54 13.07
C VAL A 83 8.41 -2.78 13.20
N LEU A 84 7.83 -3.90 13.63
CA LEU A 84 8.57 -5.15 13.79
C LEU A 84 9.19 -5.60 12.46
N ALA A 85 10.52 -5.54 12.35
CA ALA A 85 11.30 -6.00 11.21
C ALA A 85 12.18 -7.18 11.63
N GLU A 86 11.60 -8.38 11.67
CA GLU A 86 12.30 -9.62 12.00
C GLU A 86 12.48 -10.51 10.74
N ASP A 87 13.50 -11.36 10.74
CA ASP A 87 13.74 -12.43 9.75
C ASP A 87 12.71 -13.58 9.86
N LYS A 88 11.42 -13.24 9.88
CA LYS A 88 10.31 -14.18 9.92
C LYS A 88 9.39 -13.97 8.71
N LEU A 89 8.83 -15.06 8.21
CA LEU A 89 7.76 -15.00 7.22
C LEU A 89 6.56 -14.25 7.82
N PHE A 90 5.97 -13.34 7.05
CA PHE A 90 4.83 -12.51 7.47
C PHE A 90 5.10 -11.57 8.66
N ALA A 91 6.32 -11.04 8.80
CA ALA A 91 6.62 -9.98 9.77
C ALA A 91 5.60 -8.81 9.70
N THR A 92 5.09 -8.51 8.50
CA THR A 92 3.97 -7.58 8.27
C THR A 92 2.75 -8.33 7.71
N LEU A 93 1.65 -8.38 8.48
CA LEU A 93 0.35 -8.95 8.07
C LEU A 93 -0.72 -7.90 7.81
N ASP A 94 -0.71 -6.80 8.58
CA ASP A 94 -1.58 -5.65 8.35
C ASP A 94 -0.78 -4.50 7.73
N PRO A 95 -1.32 -3.83 6.71
CA PRO A 95 -0.63 -2.74 6.06
C PRO A 95 -0.39 -1.59 7.04
N THR A 96 0.87 -1.18 7.16
CA THR A 96 1.27 -0.11 8.08
C THR A 96 1.60 1.13 7.30
N THR A 97 0.82 2.19 7.50
CA THR A 97 1.03 3.48 6.84
C THR A 97 1.66 4.48 7.79
N ARG A 98 2.67 5.20 7.31
CA ARG A 98 3.38 6.26 8.04
C ARG A 98 3.64 7.44 7.11
N ARG A 99 3.83 8.62 7.70
CA ARG A 99 4.15 9.84 6.96
C ARG A 99 5.66 9.97 6.88
N VAL A 100 6.16 10.20 5.67
CA VAL A 100 7.57 10.51 5.41
C VAL A 100 7.68 11.98 5.09
N GLN A 101 8.49 12.70 5.86
CA GLN A 101 8.84 14.09 5.58
C GLN A 101 10.16 14.14 4.84
N MET A 102 10.18 14.88 3.74
CA MET A 102 11.35 15.04 2.90
C MET A 102 12.09 16.32 3.30
N LYS A 103 13.41 16.36 3.05
CA LYS A 103 14.26 17.51 3.41
C LYS A 103 13.79 18.83 2.77
N ASN A 104 13.08 18.77 1.65
CA ASN A 104 12.50 19.92 0.96
C ASN A 104 11.09 20.32 1.45
N GLY A 105 10.65 19.83 2.62
CA GLY A 105 9.37 20.20 3.25
C GLY A 105 8.14 19.50 2.67
N ARG A 106 8.31 18.70 1.61
CA ARG A 106 7.25 17.88 1.02
C ARG A 106 7.03 16.61 1.82
N GLU A 107 5.85 16.02 1.68
CA GLU A 107 5.50 14.78 2.36
C GLU A 107 4.78 13.77 1.47
N PHE A 108 4.93 12.49 1.80
CA PHE A 108 4.15 11.40 1.24
C PHE A 108 3.78 10.38 2.33
N LEU A 109 2.76 9.58 2.06
CA LEU A 109 2.40 8.44 2.91
C LEU A 109 3.08 7.19 2.40
N LEU A 110 3.88 6.54 3.23
CA LEU A 110 4.52 5.27 2.94
C LEU A 110 3.74 4.13 3.59
N THR A 111 3.32 3.15 2.81
CA THR A 111 2.59 1.97 3.29
C THR A 111 3.45 0.72 3.11
N ASP A 112 3.81 0.06 4.21
CA ASP A 112 4.36 -1.29 4.18
C ASP A 112 3.22 -2.28 3.96
N THR A 113 3.36 -3.14 2.95
CA THR A 113 2.35 -4.15 2.59
C THR A 113 2.82 -5.54 2.98
N VAL A 114 1.91 -6.52 2.93
CA VAL A 114 2.26 -7.91 3.20
C VAL A 114 3.32 -8.38 2.21
N GLY A 115 4.38 -8.99 2.74
CA GLY A 115 5.41 -9.61 1.90
C GLY A 115 4.90 -10.83 1.11
N PHE A 116 5.35 -10.93 -0.14
CA PHE A 116 5.06 -12.07 -1.00
C PHE A 116 5.84 -13.33 -0.58
N ILE A 117 5.27 -14.50 -0.83
CA ILE A 117 5.92 -15.81 -0.68
C ILE A 117 5.62 -16.64 -1.93
N GLN A 118 6.57 -17.46 -2.38
CA GLN A 118 6.33 -18.41 -3.46
C GLN A 118 5.22 -19.40 -3.08
N LYS A 119 4.31 -19.67 -4.03
CA LYS A 119 3.19 -20.62 -3.87
C LYS A 119 2.31 -20.31 -2.65
N LEU A 120 1.75 -19.11 -2.60
CA LEU A 120 0.71 -18.79 -1.62
C LEU A 120 -0.40 -19.85 -1.68
N PRO A 121 -0.74 -20.51 -0.56
CA PRO A 121 -1.88 -21.41 -0.50
C PRO A 121 -3.14 -20.69 -0.99
N THR A 122 -3.92 -21.30 -1.86
CA THR A 122 -5.12 -20.69 -2.48
C THR A 122 -6.11 -20.13 -1.45
N MET A 123 -6.18 -20.72 -0.25
CA MET A 123 -7.00 -20.20 0.86
C MET A 123 -6.50 -18.87 1.43
N LEU A 124 -5.19 -18.62 1.43
CA LEU A 124 -4.59 -17.39 1.92
C LEU A 124 -4.64 -16.26 0.88
N VAL A 125 -4.71 -16.61 -0.41
CA VAL A 125 -4.82 -15.63 -1.50
C VAL A 125 -6.03 -14.70 -1.31
N ALA A 126 -7.18 -15.20 -0.85
CA ALA A 126 -8.35 -14.37 -0.62
C ALA A 126 -8.17 -13.35 0.52
N ALA A 127 -7.50 -13.75 1.60
CA ALA A 127 -7.20 -12.86 2.73
C ALA A 127 -6.16 -11.80 2.35
N PHE A 128 -5.13 -12.18 1.59
CA PHE A 128 -4.11 -11.26 1.09
C PHE A 128 -4.63 -10.34 0.00
N ARG A 129 -5.51 -10.82 -0.89
CA ARG A 129 -6.15 -9.96 -1.91
C ARG A 129 -6.82 -8.75 -1.28
N ALA A 130 -7.56 -8.92 -0.19
CA ALA A 130 -8.21 -7.80 0.50
C ALA A 130 -7.22 -6.80 1.13
N THR A 131 -6.00 -7.23 1.50
CA THR A 131 -4.93 -6.33 1.97
C THR A 131 -4.12 -5.73 0.81
N LEU A 132 -4.05 -6.42 -0.33
CA LEU A 132 -3.36 -5.96 -1.53
C LEU A 132 -4.25 -5.06 -2.40
N GLU A 133 -5.57 -5.09 -2.26
CA GLU A 133 -6.50 -4.15 -2.89
C GLU A 133 -6.17 -2.70 -2.53
N GLU A 134 -5.59 -2.44 -1.36
CA GLU A 134 -5.15 -1.12 -0.94
C GLU A 134 -3.98 -0.57 -1.81
N ILE A 135 -3.25 -1.45 -2.49
CA ILE A 135 -2.20 -1.08 -3.46
C ILE A 135 -2.80 -0.28 -4.63
N SER A 136 -4.05 -0.56 -5.01
CA SER A 136 -4.73 0.15 -6.13
C SER A 136 -4.87 1.66 -5.93
N GLU A 137 -4.71 2.15 -4.70
CA GLU A 137 -4.80 3.58 -4.37
C GLU A 137 -3.45 4.29 -4.40
N SER A 138 -2.37 3.55 -4.61
CA SER A 138 -1.02 4.08 -4.58
C SER A 138 -0.80 4.99 -5.78
N SER A 139 -0.14 6.12 -5.53
CA SER A 139 0.43 6.97 -6.57
C SER A 139 1.72 6.37 -7.13
N LEU A 140 2.42 5.53 -6.36
CA LEU A 140 3.66 4.86 -6.75
C LEU A 140 3.79 3.50 -6.05
N LEU A 141 4.25 2.49 -6.79
CA LEU A 141 4.70 1.21 -6.23
C LEU A 141 6.21 1.18 -6.12
N VAL A 142 6.73 0.87 -4.94
CA VAL A 142 8.16 0.64 -4.71
C VAL A 142 8.37 -0.86 -4.54
N HIS A 143 8.94 -1.48 -5.56
CA HIS A 143 9.25 -2.91 -5.54
C HIS A 143 10.64 -3.12 -4.92
N VAL A 144 10.67 -3.50 -3.65
CA VAL A 144 11.89 -3.82 -2.91
C VAL A 144 12.31 -5.27 -3.21
N VAL A 145 13.51 -5.44 -3.74
CA VAL A 145 14.09 -6.73 -4.13
C VAL A 145 15.36 -6.98 -3.33
N ASP A 146 15.44 -8.14 -2.69
CA ASP A 146 16.67 -8.61 -2.06
C ASP A 146 17.61 -9.18 -3.13
N ILE A 147 18.66 -8.44 -3.48
CA ILE A 147 19.60 -8.85 -4.52
C ILE A 147 20.60 -9.91 -4.04
N SER A 148 20.73 -10.10 -2.72
CA SER A 148 21.57 -11.16 -2.14
C SER A 148 20.92 -12.55 -2.29
N HIS A 149 19.61 -12.60 -2.58
CA HIS A 149 18.87 -13.83 -2.68
C HIS A 149 19.12 -14.53 -4.02
N PRO A 150 19.52 -15.83 -4.07
CA PRO A 150 19.82 -16.55 -5.31
C PRO A 150 18.65 -16.63 -6.32
N LEU A 151 17.43 -16.50 -5.81
CA LEU A 151 16.18 -16.52 -6.59
C LEU A 151 15.58 -15.13 -6.83
N ALA A 152 16.36 -14.04 -6.71
CA ALA A 152 15.85 -12.67 -6.83
C ALA A 152 15.04 -12.43 -8.12
N GLU A 153 15.52 -12.94 -9.25
CA GLU A 153 14.82 -12.81 -10.54
C GLU A 153 13.45 -13.51 -10.54
N GLN A 154 13.39 -14.75 -10.03
CA GLN A 154 12.13 -15.49 -9.89
C GLN A 154 11.17 -14.83 -8.90
N GLN A 155 11.71 -14.17 -7.86
CA GLN A 155 10.91 -13.39 -6.93
C GLN A 155 10.30 -12.17 -7.63
N ILE A 156 11.07 -11.47 -8.46
CA ILE A 156 10.57 -10.34 -9.25
C ILE A 156 9.42 -10.79 -10.14
N ASP A 157 9.60 -11.86 -10.90
CA ASP A 157 8.58 -12.38 -11.82
C ASP A 157 7.29 -12.78 -11.08
N ALA A 158 7.42 -13.40 -9.91
CA ALA A 158 6.28 -13.79 -9.10
C ALA A 158 5.51 -12.57 -8.55
N VAL A 159 6.20 -11.51 -8.11
CA VAL A 159 5.54 -10.27 -7.69
C VAL A 159 4.87 -9.60 -8.88
N ASP A 160 5.57 -9.49 -10.01
CA ASP A 160 5.03 -8.84 -11.21
C ASP A 160 3.78 -9.58 -11.73
N LYS A 161 3.76 -10.92 -11.66
CA LYS A 161 2.56 -11.71 -11.96
C LYS A 161 1.38 -11.38 -11.04
N VAL A 162 1.58 -11.35 -9.72
CA VAL A 162 0.46 -11.06 -8.81
C VAL A 162 -0.02 -9.62 -8.97
N LEU A 163 0.89 -8.65 -9.19
CA LEU A 163 0.50 -7.27 -9.48
C LEU A 163 -0.34 -7.17 -10.77
N SER A 164 -0.03 -7.99 -11.77
CA SER A 164 -0.86 -8.05 -13.00
C SER A 164 -2.25 -8.63 -12.73
N GLU A 165 -2.38 -9.64 -11.86
CA GLU A 165 -3.68 -10.22 -11.47
C GLU A 165 -4.55 -9.27 -10.61
N LEU A 166 -3.96 -8.21 -10.04
CA LEU A 166 -4.65 -7.20 -9.24
C LEU A 166 -5.05 -5.96 -10.05
N ASP A 167 -4.81 -5.96 -11.36
CA ASP A 167 -5.08 -4.84 -12.27
C ASP A 167 -4.43 -3.50 -11.87
N VAL A 168 -3.29 -3.55 -11.17
CA VAL A 168 -2.55 -2.35 -10.72
C VAL A 168 -1.43 -1.92 -11.68
N SER A 169 -1.45 -2.44 -12.91
CA SER A 169 -0.43 -2.20 -13.94
C SER A 169 -0.33 -0.73 -14.39
N SER A 170 -1.35 0.09 -14.14
CA SER A 170 -1.38 1.52 -14.48
C SER A 170 -0.61 2.39 -13.49
N ILE A 171 -0.29 1.87 -12.30
CA ILE A 171 0.45 2.61 -11.27
C ILE A 171 1.95 2.57 -11.62
N PRO A 172 2.67 3.71 -11.62
CA PRO A 172 4.09 3.71 -11.87
C PRO A 172 4.81 2.85 -10.83
N LYS A 173 5.91 2.21 -11.26
CA LYS A 173 6.70 1.28 -10.44
C LYS A 173 8.16 1.72 -10.40
N LEU A 174 8.72 1.79 -9.20
CA LEU A 174 10.14 1.99 -8.94
C LEU A 174 10.71 0.69 -8.37
N LYS A 175 11.66 0.07 -9.06
CA LYS A 175 12.38 -1.10 -8.53
C LYS A 175 13.54 -0.63 -7.67
N VAL A 176 13.65 -1.20 -6.47
CA VAL A 176 14.66 -0.88 -5.48
C VAL A 176 15.42 -2.15 -5.14
N TRP A 177 16.71 -2.15 -5.44
CA TRP A 177 17.62 -3.25 -5.13
C TRP A 177 18.19 -3.03 -3.74
N ASN A 178 17.76 -3.85 -2.78
CA ASN A 178 18.20 -3.81 -1.39
C ASN A 178 19.23 -4.91 -1.11
N LYS A 179 20.04 -4.72 -0.06
CA LYS A 179 21.07 -5.64 0.45
C LYS A 179 22.29 -5.84 -0.47
N ARG A 180 22.85 -4.76 -1.03
CA ARG A 180 24.18 -4.75 -1.70
C ARG A 180 24.90 -3.43 -1.49
N GLU A 181 26.21 -3.50 -1.30
CA GLU A 181 27.07 -2.38 -0.88
C GLU A 181 27.53 -1.45 -2.03
N ASP A 182 27.28 -1.77 -3.31
CA ASP A 182 28.04 -1.12 -4.42
C ASP A 182 27.29 -0.91 -5.75
N VAL A 183 25.99 -0.65 -5.68
CA VAL A 183 25.20 -0.07 -6.79
C VAL A 183 24.34 1.01 -6.15
N VAL A 184 23.66 1.90 -6.90
CA VAL A 184 22.59 2.73 -6.31
C VAL A 184 21.48 1.79 -5.83
N CYS A 185 21.72 1.31 -4.61
CA CYS A 185 21.10 0.27 -3.84
C CYS A 185 20.89 0.95 -2.52
N ILE A 186 19.64 1.10 -2.11
CA ILE A 186 19.45 1.54 -0.75
C ILE A 186 19.82 0.39 0.16
N SER A 187 20.65 0.67 1.15
CA SER A 187 20.76 -0.21 2.29
C SER A 187 19.70 0.24 3.28
N ALA A 188 18.59 -0.50 3.32
CA ALA A 188 17.55 -0.22 4.30
C ALA A 188 18.05 -0.40 5.75
N LEU A 189 19.22 -1.00 5.98
CA LEU A 189 19.81 -1.19 7.31
C LEU A 189 20.82 -0.10 7.69
N THR A 190 21.63 0.40 6.75
CA THR A 190 22.63 1.46 7.02
C THR A 190 22.11 2.85 6.69
N GLY A 191 21.03 2.95 5.92
CA GLY A 191 20.44 4.20 5.47
C GLY A 191 21.14 4.83 4.26
N GLU A 192 22.18 4.19 3.73
CA GLU A 192 22.84 4.61 2.48
C GLU A 192 21.88 4.48 1.29
N GLY A 193 21.96 5.42 0.35
CA GLY A 193 21.09 5.46 -0.82
C GLY A 193 19.68 6.02 -0.56
N LEU A 194 19.29 6.30 0.69
CA LEU A 194 17.93 6.75 1.01
C LEU A 194 17.61 8.14 0.47
N GLN A 195 18.61 9.00 0.31
CA GLN A 195 18.41 10.33 -0.27
C GLN A 195 18.12 10.20 -1.78
N GLU A 196 18.90 9.40 -2.49
CA GLU A 196 18.71 9.09 -3.91
C GLU A 196 17.36 8.39 -4.14
N PHE A 197 16.95 7.51 -3.22
CA PHE A 197 15.61 6.90 -3.24
C PHE A 197 14.50 7.94 -3.07
N CYS A 198 14.65 8.85 -2.11
CA CYS A 198 13.69 9.93 -1.89
C CYS A 198 13.55 10.83 -3.13
N GLU A 199 14.67 11.18 -3.75
CA GLU A 199 14.71 11.99 -4.98
C GLU A 199 14.06 11.24 -6.16
N ALA A 200 14.38 9.95 -6.35
CA ALA A 200 13.77 9.12 -7.40
C ALA A 200 12.25 8.91 -7.18
N VAL A 201 11.82 8.76 -5.94
CA VAL A 201 10.39 8.72 -5.58
C VAL A 201 9.72 10.05 -5.95
N GLN A 202 10.35 11.19 -5.66
CA GLN A 202 9.81 12.49 -6.05
C GLN A 202 9.67 12.63 -7.57
N GLU A 203 10.72 12.31 -8.32
CA GLU A 203 10.68 12.38 -9.78
C GLU A 203 9.57 11.50 -10.36
N LYS A 204 9.43 10.26 -9.87
CA LYS A 204 8.36 9.35 -10.29
C LYS A 204 6.98 9.81 -9.87
N LEU A 205 6.84 10.44 -8.71
CA LEU A 205 5.58 11.04 -8.29
C LEU A 205 5.22 12.23 -9.20
N LYS A 206 6.20 13.05 -9.62
CA LYS A 206 5.99 14.16 -10.57
C LYS A 206 5.41 13.67 -11.89
N ASP A 207 5.91 12.55 -12.44
CA ASP A 207 5.39 11.91 -13.66
C ASP A 207 3.89 11.55 -13.54
N SER A 208 3.42 11.26 -12.33
CA SER A 208 2.01 10.89 -12.05
C SER A 208 1.11 12.09 -11.72
N MET A 209 1.68 13.28 -11.53
CA MET A 209 0.97 14.50 -11.16
C MET A 209 0.48 15.29 -12.37
N VAL A 210 -0.54 16.10 -12.16
CA VAL A 210 -1.15 16.95 -13.19
C VAL A 210 -0.61 18.36 -13.06
N TRP A 211 -0.18 18.93 -14.19
CA TRP A 211 0.16 20.36 -14.28
C TRP A 211 -1.08 21.23 -14.05
N VAL A 212 -0.97 22.19 -13.14
CA VAL A 212 -2.00 23.18 -12.87
C VAL A 212 -1.41 24.59 -12.83
N GLU A 213 -2.16 25.52 -13.39
CA GLU A 213 -1.97 26.95 -13.25
C GLU A 213 -3.25 27.49 -12.60
N ALA A 214 -3.14 28.04 -11.40
CA ALA A 214 -4.29 28.47 -10.62
C ALA A 214 -4.02 29.77 -9.87
N LEU A 215 -5.00 30.68 -9.87
CA LEU A 215 -4.99 31.88 -9.05
C LEU A 215 -5.69 31.56 -7.72
N VAL A 216 -4.92 31.40 -6.66
CA VAL A 216 -5.43 31.09 -5.32
C VAL A 216 -5.67 32.41 -4.58
N PRO A 217 -6.92 32.79 -4.26
CA PRO A 217 -7.20 34.03 -3.54
C PRO A 217 -6.77 33.92 -2.07
N PHE A 218 -6.53 35.07 -1.43
CA PHE A 218 -5.96 35.13 -0.07
C PHE A 218 -6.84 34.49 1.01
N ASP A 219 -8.15 34.41 0.79
CA ASP A 219 -9.10 33.74 1.67
C ASP A 219 -8.96 32.21 1.65
N LYS A 220 -8.24 31.64 0.66
CA LYS A 220 -8.00 30.20 0.53
C LYS A 220 -6.53 29.82 0.76
N GLY A 221 -5.88 30.44 1.74
CA GLY A 221 -4.50 30.14 2.13
C GLY A 221 -4.24 28.65 2.46
N GLU A 222 -5.25 27.91 2.91
CA GLU A 222 -5.16 26.46 3.14
C GLU A 222 -4.83 25.68 1.85
N LEU A 223 -5.38 26.09 0.70
CA LEU A 223 -5.09 25.45 -0.58
C LEU A 223 -3.64 25.71 -1.00
N LEU A 224 -3.14 26.93 -0.80
CA LEU A 224 -1.76 27.28 -1.09
C LEU A 224 -0.79 26.46 -0.23
N SER A 225 -1.04 26.40 1.09
CA SER A 225 -0.27 25.57 2.01
C SER A 225 -0.27 24.09 1.58
N THR A 226 -1.42 23.59 1.13
CA THR A 226 -1.54 22.22 0.62
C THR A 226 -0.70 22.03 -0.64
N ILE A 227 -0.71 22.97 -1.60
CA ILE A 227 0.14 22.91 -2.80
C ILE A 227 1.62 22.82 -2.42
N HIS A 228 2.07 23.58 -1.42
CA HIS A 228 3.45 23.51 -0.94
C HIS A 228 3.80 22.16 -0.30
N GLN A 229 2.86 21.55 0.43
CA GLN A 229 3.09 20.30 1.15
C GLN A 229 3.08 19.07 0.24
N VAL A 230 2.14 19.01 -0.72
CA VAL A 230 1.88 17.80 -1.54
C VAL A 230 2.17 17.97 -3.03
N GLY A 231 2.29 19.22 -3.49
CA GLY A 231 2.58 19.56 -4.88
C GLY A 231 4.05 19.88 -5.11
N MET A 232 4.40 19.99 -6.39
CA MET A 232 5.70 20.48 -6.84
C MET A 232 5.51 21.81 -7.54
N VAL A 233 5.77 22.88 -6.81
CA VAL A 233 5.66 24.25 -7.34
C VAL A 233 6.88 24.56 -8.20
N GLU A 234 6.63 24.98 -9.44
CA GLU A 234 7.66 25.50 -10.35
C GLU A 234 7.75 27.03 -10.23
N LYS A 235 6.60 27.71 -10.18
CA LYS A 235 6.55 29.18 -10.11
C LYS A 235 5.42 29.67 -9.23
N MET A 236 5.67 30.77 -8.52
CA MET A 236 4.68 31.50 -7.73
C MET A 236 4.83 33.00 -7.93
N GLU A 237 3.71 33.68 -8.08
CA GLU A 237 3.65 35.13 -8.27
C GLU A 237 2.51 35.72 -7.44
N TYR A 238 2.82 36.75 -6.64
CA TYR A 238 1.83 37.42 -5.82
C TYR A 238 1.18 38.55 -6.63
N THR A 239 -0.15 38.52 -6.72
CA THR A 239 -0.95 39.51 -7.45
C THR A 239 -1.92 40.19 -6.48
N GLU A 240 -2.60 41.24 -6.94
CA GLU A 240 -3.58 41.98 -6.13
C GLU A 240 -4.79 41.12 -5.73
N ASN A 241 -5.15 40.11 -6.55
CA ASN A 241 -6.33 39.28 -6.34
C ASN A 241 -6.02 37.91 -5.71
N GLY A 242 -4.75 37.60 -5.46
CA GLY A 242 -4.32 36.31 -4.93
C GLY A 242 -2.90 35.92 -5.35
N THR A 243 -2.54 34.66 -5.10
CA THR A 243 -1.26 34.08 -5.53
C THR A 243 -1.48 33.22 -6.77
N LEU A 244 -0.83 33.57 -7.87
CA LEU A 244 -0.77 32.73 -9.07
C LEU A 244 0.27 31.63 -8.83
N VAL A 245 -0.12 30.38 -9.04
CA VAL A 245 0.71 29.21 -8.77
C VAL A 245 0.75 28.31 -10.00
N GLU A 246 1.96 28.00 -10.46
CA GLU A 246 2.25 26.98 -11.46
C GLU A 246 2.90 25.78 -10.76
N ALA A 247 2.19 24.64 -10.74
CA ALA A 247 2.64 23.47 -9.99
C ALA A 247 2.18 22.16 -10.62
N HIS A 248 2.93 21.08 -10.35
CA HIS A 248 2.42 19.72 -10.48
C HIS A 248 1.71 19.32 -9.18
N VAL A 249 0.45 18.91 -9.27
CA VAL A 249 -0.32 18.47 -8.10
C VAL A 249 -0.97 17.10 -8.34
N PRO A 250 -1.25 16.32 -7.27
CA PRO A 250 -1.99 15.07 -7.41
C PRO A 250 -3.32 15.25 -8.13
N LEU A 251 -3.71 14.30 -8.98
CA LEU A 251 -4.95 14.36 -9.80
C LEU A 251 -6.20 14.68 -8.97
N LYS A 252 -6.32 14.11 -7.77
CA LYS A 252 -7.44 14.37 -6.85
C LYS A 252 -7.50 15.84 -6.42
N PHE A 253 -6.34 16.46 -6.21
CA PHE A 253 -6.23 17.86 -5.82
C PHE A 253 -6.42 18.81 -7.00
N ALA A 254 -5.93 18.45 -8.20
CA ALA A 254 -6.17 19.23 -9.43
C ALA A 254 -7.67 19.48 -9.67
N ARG A 255 -8.54 18.52 -9.32
CA ARG A 255 -10.01 18.68 -9.40
C ARG A 255 -10.55 19.75 -8.45
N LEU A 256 -9.95 19.91 -7.26
CA LEU A 256 -10.34 20.96 -6.30
C LEU A 256 -9.89 22.35 -6.76
N LEU A 257 -8.79 22.44 -7.51
CA LEU A 257 -8.29 23.68 -8.08
C LEU A 257 -8.98 24.07 -9.40
N THR A 258 -9.82 23.20 -9.97
CA THR A 258 -10.53 23.45 -11.24
C THR A 258 -11.28 24.80 -11.32
N PRO A 259 -12.06 25.24 -10.30
CA PRO A 259 -12.72 26.54 -10.34
C PRO A 259 -11.77 27.75 -10.26
N MET A 260 -10.50 27.52 -9.94
CA MET A 260 -9.46 28.54 -9.78
C MET A 260 -8.41 28.48 -10.87
N ARG A 261 -8.57 27.58 -11.85
CA ARG A 261 -7.64 27.45 -12.97
C ARG A 261 -7.64 28.74 -13.76
N HIS A 262 -6.47 29.33 -13.90
CA HIS A 262 -6.28 30.38 -14.88
C HIS A 262 -6.35 29.68 -16.24
N LEU A 263 -7.45 29.85 -16.97
CA LEU A 263 -7.46 29.51 -18.39
C LEU A 263 -6.54 30.54 -19.03
N CYS A 264 -5.33 30.12 -19.42
CA CYS A 264 -4.61 30.83 -20.45
C CYS A 264 -5.53 30.81 -21.69
N THR A 265 -6.31 31.87 -21.88
CA THR A 265 -6.84 32.21 -23.20
C THR A 265 -5.62 32.49 -24.07
N SER A 266 -5.21 31.47 -24.83
CA SER A 266 -4.35 31.64 -25.99
C SER A 266 -5.17 32.29 -27.11
#